data_AF-A0A7J2I1R3-F1
#
_entry.id   AF-A0A7J2I1R3-F1
#
_cell.length_a   1.000
_cell.length_b   1.000
_cell.length_c   1.000
_cell.angle_alpha   90.00
_cell.angle_beta   90.00
_cell.angle_gamma   90.00
#
_symmetry.space_group_name_H-M   'P 1'
#
loop_
_entity.id
_entity.type
_entity.pdbx_description
1 polymer ?
#
loop_
_entity_poly.entity_id
_entity_poly.type
_entity_poly.pdbx_seq_one_letter_code
_entity_poly.pdbx_strand_id
1 'polypeptide(L)' 'FEGEFRKGDYVFVVDEKYSKPLAVGIIEYDAGTVKNVKDGVVVKNLHFVGDKIWNFIKTLNFSTQ' A
#
# COMPACT_ATOMS: atom_id res chain seq x y z
N PHE A 1 4.11 -11.26 3.33
CA PHE A 1 3.67 -10.01 3.99
C PHE A 1 3.95 -10.12 5.47
N GLU A 2 4.01 -8.98 6.16
CA GLU A 2 4.22 -8.88 7.61
C GLU A 2 3.06 -8.10 8.25
N GLY A 3 2.93 -8.20 9.57
CA GLY A 3 1.91 -7.49 10.35
C GLY A 3 0.58 -8.24 10.49
N GLU A 4 -0.26 -7.70 11.37
CA GLU A 4 -1.64 -8.11 11.58
C GLU A 4 -2.57 -7.08 10.96
N PHE A 5 -3.59 -7.55 10.25
CA PHE A 5 -4.59 -6.69 9.61
C PHE A 5 -5.89 -7.47 9.39
N ARG A 6 -6.98 -6.73 9.31
CA ARG A 6 -8.32 -7.22 8.97
C ARG A 6 -8.75 -6.62 7.64
N LYS A 7 -9.67 -7.31 6.97
CA LYS A 7 -10.34 -6.80 5.78
C LYS A 7 -10.84 -5.37 6.02
N GLY A 8 -10.47 -4.46 5.13
CA GLY A 8 -10.81 -3.03 5.22
C GLY A 8 -9.72 -2.16 5.83
N ASP A 9 -8.68 -2.73 6.44
CA ASP A 9 -7.57 -1.95 7.00
C ASP A 9 -6.70 -1.34 5.88
N TYR A 10 -6.09 -0.20 6.20
CA TYR A 10 -5.09 0.42 5.34
C TYR A 10 -3.76 -0.30 5.46
N VAL A 11 -3.16 -0.59 4.31
CA VAL A 11 -1.87 -1.28 4.22
C VAL A 11 -0.93 -0.57 3.25
N PHE A 12 0.37 -0.70 3.51
CA PHE A 12 1.40 -0.34 2.54
C PHE A 12 1.72 -1.54 1.65
N VAL A 13 1.86 -1.30 0.35
CA VAL A 13 2.49 -2.22 -0.58
C VAL A 13 3.93 -1.77 -0.76
N VAL A 14 4.87 -2.63 -0.41
CA VAL A 14 6.31 -2.35 -0.46
C VAL A 14 7.02 -3.27 -1.43
N ASP A 15 8.17 -2.85 -1.95
CA ASP A 15 9.06 -3.77 -2.66
C ASP A 15 9.73 -4.75 -1.68
N GLU A 16 9.85 -6.02 -2.07
CA GLU A 16 10.34 -7.07 -1.16
C GLU A 16 11.84 -6.95 -0.82
N LYS A 17 12.65 -6.32 -1.68
CA LYS A 17 14.11 -6.30 -1.53
C LYS A 17 14.58 -5.14 -0.65
N TYR A 18 13.97 -3.98 -0.79
CA TYR A 18 14.39 -2.74 -0.15
C TYR A 18 13.30 -2.13 0.76
N SER A 19 12.12 -2.75 0.86
CA SER A 19 10.99 -2.27 1.66
C SER A 19 10.54 -0.84 1.34
N LYS A 20 10.77 -0.37 0.11
CA LYS A 20 10.30 0.93 -0.37
C LYS A 20 8.79 0.90 -0.59
N PRO A 21 8.02 1.84 -0.03
CA PRO A 21 6.60 1.96 -0.31
C PRO A 21 6.33 2.28 -1.78
N LEU A 22 5.52 1.44 -2.41
CA LEU A 22 5.06 1.59 -3.80
C LEU A 22 3.61 2.07 -3.87
N ALA A 23 2.79 1.68 -2.89
CA ALA A 23 1.40 2.08 -2.80
C ALA A 23 0.85 2.05 -1.36
N VAL A 24 -0.26 2.74 -1.16
CA VAL A 24 -1.18 2.60 -0.03
C VAL A 24 -2.49 2.04 -0.58
N GLY A 25 -3.06 1.07 0.10
CA GLY A 25 -4.32 0.45 -0.30
C GLY A 25 -5.14 -0.07 0.86
N ILE A 26 -6.25 -0.72 0.53
CA ILE A 26 -7.18 -1.34 1.47
C ILE A 26 -7.12 -2.86 1.24
N ILE A 27 -6.90 -3.62 2.31
CA ILE A 27 -6.80 -5.09 2.22
C ILE A 27 -8.19 -5.74 2.10
N GLU A 28 -8.33 -6.74 1.23
CA GLU A 28 -9.59 -7.42 0.96
C GLU A 28 -9.86 -8.65 1.84
N TYR A 29 -8.87 -9.07 2.64
CA TYR A 29 -8.92 -10.25 3.49
C TYR A 29 -8.16 -10.02 4.79
N ASP A 30 -8.53 -10.76 5.84
CA ASP A 30 -7.76 -10.82 7.08
C ASP A 30 -6.41 -11.53 6.86
N ALA A 31 -5.41 -11.22 7.70
CA ALA A 31 -4.06 -11.77 7.60
C ALA A 31 -4.03 -13.32 7.55
N GLY A 32 -4.87 -14.00 8.32
CA GLY A 32 -4.96 -15.46 8.29
C GLY A 32 -5.44 -16.02 6.95
N THR A 33 -6.30 -15.29 6.24
CA THR A 33 -6.89 -15.73 4.97
C THR A 33 -5.99 -15.43 3.79
N VAL A 34 -5.30 -14.28 3.76
CA VAL A 34 -4.41 -13.87 2.65
C VAL A 34 -3.37 -14.95 2.31
N LYS A 35 -2.85 -15.67 3.31
CA LYS A 35 -1.84 -16.73 3.11
C LYS A 35 -2.30 -17.86 2.19
N ASN A 36 -3.61 -18.08 2.07
CA ASN A 36 -4.19 -19.17 1.29
C ASN A 36 -4.77 -18.71 -0.06
N VAL A 37 -4.78 -17.40 -0.34
CA VAL A 37 -5.26 -16.84 -1.61
C VAL A 37 -4.19 -17.09 -2.68
N LYS A 38 -4.55 -17.83 -3.73
CA LYS A 38 -3.63 -18.14 -4.85
C LYS A 38 -3.76 -17.16 -6.02
N ASP A 39 -4.94 -16.58 -6.17
CA ASP A 39 -5.34 -15.74 -7.29
C ASP A 39 -6.42 -14.73 -6.87
N GLY A 40 -6.53 -13.65 -7.64
CA GLY A 40 -7.45 -12.55 -7.35
C GLY A 40 -6.79 -11.35 -6.64
N VAL A 41 -7.58 -10.29 -6.49
CA VAL A 41 -7.11 -9.02 -5.90
C VAL A 41 -7.06 -9.15 -4.37
N VAL A 42 -5.89 -8.88 -3.78
CA VAL A 42 -5.68 -8.91 -2.32
C VAL A 42 -5.71 -7.52 -1.69
N VAL A 43 -5.28 -6.48 -2.42
CA VAL A 43 -5.28 -5.09 -1.98
C VAL A 43 -5.91 -4.23 -3.07
N LYS A 44 -6.88 -3.38 -2.71
CA LYS A 44 -7.38 -2.32 -3.58
C LYS A 44 -6.50 -1.07 -3.42
N ASN A 45 -5.87 -0.62 -4.50
CA ASN A 45 -5.02 0.57 -4.48
C ASN A 45 -5.84 1.84 -4.20
N LEU A 46 -5.37 2.65 -3.25
CA LEU A 46 -5.88 3.99 -2.97
C LEU A 46 -4.95 5.08 -3.53
N HIS A 47 -3.64 4.88 -3.36
CA HIS A 47 -2.60 5.81 -3.78
C HIS A 47 -1.34 5.05 -4.16
N PHE A 48 -0.63 5.44 -5.23
CA PHE A 48 0.60 4.76 -5.65
C PHE A 48 1.64 5.72 -6.25
N VAL A 49 2.89 5.27 -6.25
CA VAL A 49 4.02 6.02 -6.80
C VAL A 49 3.73 6.40 -8.25
N GLY A 50 3.76 7.71 -8.52
CA GLY A 50 3.55 8.26 -9.86
C GLY A 50 2.10 8.61 -10.20
N ASP A 51 1.14 8.38 -9.31
CA ASP A 51 -0.22 8.88 -9.51
C ASP A 51 -0.30 10.42 -9.38
N LYS A 52 -1.49 10.97 -9.61
CA LYS A 52 -1.72 12.42 -9.57
C LYS A 52 -1.40 13.03 -8.21
N ILE A 53 -1.75 12.35 -7.12
CA ILE A 53 -1.50 12.82 -5.76
C ILE A 53 0.00 12.78 -5.47
N TRP A 54 0.70 11.72 -5.89
CA TRP A 54 2.14 11.56 -5.70
C TRP A 54 2.90 12.67 -6.42
N ASN A 55 2.54 12.88 -7.69
CA ASN A 55 3.17 13.92 -8.51
C ASN A 55 2.84 15.31 -7.99
N PHE A 56 1.61 15.55 -7.53
CA PHE A 56 1.24 16.80 -6.90
C PHE A 56 2.06 17.08 -5.64
N ILE A 57 2.16 16.11 -4.72
CA ILE A 57 2.93 16.27 -3.47
C ILE A 57 4.41 16.59 -3.77
N LYS A 58 5.01 15.99 -4.80
CA LYS A 58 6.39 16.34 -5.22
C LYS A 58 6.57 17.78 -5.69
N THR A 59 5.50 18.45 -6.13
CA THR A 59 5.55 19.87 -6.50
C THR A 59 5.44 20.79 -5.29
N LEU A 60 5.02 20.27 -4.15
CA LEU A 60 4.94 21.03 -2.91
C LEU A 60 6.36 21.20 -2.37
N ASN A 61 6.83 22.44 -2.36
CA ASN A 61 8.07 22.81 -1.68
C ASN A 61 7.79 22.83 -0.17
N PHE A 62 7.97 21.69 0.48
CA PHE A 62 8.02 21.67 1.94
C PHE A 62 9.39 22.21 2.37
N SER A 63 9.45 23.51 2.62
CA SER A 63 10.52 24.09 3.43
C SER A 63 10.34 23.54 4.84
N THR A 64 11.10 22.50 5.20
CA THR A 64 11.27 22.13 6.61
C THR A 64 11.89 23.32 7.32
N GLN A 65 11.17 23.90 8.29
CA GLN A 65 11.77 24.75 9.31
C GLN A 65 12.78 23.94 10.13
#